data_AF-A0A1H4I2B9-F1
#
_entry.id   AF-A0A1H4I2B9-F1
#
_cell.length_a   1.000
_cell.length_b   1.000
_cell.length_c   1.000
_cell.angle_alpha   90.00
_cell.angle_beta   90.00
_cell.angle_gamma   90.00
#
_symmetry.space_group_name_H-M   'P 1'
#
loop_
_entity.id
_entity.type
_entity.pdbx_description
1 polymer ?
#
loop_
_entity_poly.entity_id
_entity_poly.type
_entity_poly.pdbx_seq_one_letter_code
_entity_poly.pdbx_strand_id
1 'polypeptide(L)' 'MKDILYIQIIVNYVESAKAFRENTAAVSSYEGSPLEPEFEALWQARDDIFNRWHNAAETLRKLPPEYMAQAVAEIEKI' A
#
# COMPACT_ATOMS: atom_id res chain seq x y z
N MET A 1 -17.45 18.31 1.88
CA MET A 1 -16.01 18.46 2.19
C MET A 1 -15.43 17.24 2.90
N LYS A 2 -16.08 16.70 3.95
CA LYS A 2 -15.60 15.48 4.63
C LYS A 2 -15.53 14.26 3.71
N ASP A 3 -16.49 14.09 2.81
CA ASP A 3 -16.52 12.94 1.88
C ASP A 3 -15.34 12.95 0.91
N ILE A 4 -14.89 14.13 0.47
CA ILE A 4 -13.69 14.26 -0.39
C ILE A 4 -12.44 13.79 0.38
N LEU A 5 -12.31 14.18 1.65
CA LEU A 5 -11.20 13.73 2.50
C LEU A 5 -11.25 12.21 2.73
N TYR A 6 -12.44 11.64 2.93
CA TYR A 6 -12.61 10.20 3.14
C TYR A 6 -12.26 9.40 1.89
N ILE A 7 -12.67 9.87 0.71
CA ILE A 7 -12.27 9.29 -0.58
C ILE A 7 -10.75 9.35 -0.75
N GLN A 8 -10.11 10.48 -0.41
CA GLN A 8 -8.64 10.60 -0.48
C GLN A 8 -7.92 9.61 0.45
N ILE A 9 -8.47 9.36 1.64
CA ILE A 9 -7.94 8.36 2.57
C ILE A 9 -8.05 6.95 1.99
N ILE A 10 -9.19 6.61 1.39
CA ILE A 10 -9.40 5.33 0.69
C ILE A 10 -8.39 5.18 -0.45
N VAL A 11 -8.29 6.18 -1.33
CA VAL A 11 -7.35 6.16 -2.47
C VAL A 11 -5.92 5.95 -1.99
N ASN A 12 -5.49 6.67 -0.95
CA ASN A 12 -4.13 6.51 -0.43
C ASN A 12 -3.88 5.11 0.14
N TYR A 13 -4.87 4.50 0.81
CA TYR A 13 -4.76 3.13 1.30
C TYR A 13 -4.66 2.12 0.15
N VAL A 14 -5.54 2.23 -0.86
CA VAL A 14 -5.60 1.34 -2.03
C VAL A 14 -4.30 1.42 -2.83
N GLU A 15 -3.82 2.63 -3.15
CA GLU A 15 -2.57 2.83 -3.88
C GLU A 15 -1.35 2.30 -3.12
N SER A 16 -1.32 2.47 -1.79
CA SER A 16 -0.22 1.94 -0.96
C SER A 16 -0.24 0.41 -0.90
N ALA A 17 -1.43 -0.20 -0.84
CA ALA A 17 -1.58 -1.66 -0.87
C ALA A 17 -1.19 -2.24 -2.24
N LYS A 18 -1.58 -1.56 -3.33
CA LYS A 18 -1.16 -1.91 -4.70
C LYS A 18 0.37 -1.86 -4.82
N ALA A 19 1.00 -0.77 -4.40
CA ALA A 19 2.45 -0.63 -4.41
C ALA A 19 3.14 -1.73 -3.59
N PHE A 20 2.57 -2.12 -2.44
CA PHE A 20 3.14 -3.19 -1.61
C PHE A 20 3.07 -4.55 -2.30
N ARG A 21 1.98 -4.82 -3.04
CA ARG A 21 1.81 -6.04 -3.84
C ARG A 21 2.78 -6.09 -5.01
N GLU A 22 2.92 -4.98 -5.74
CA GLU A 22 3.86 -4.83 -6.86
C GLU A 22 5.31 -4.98 -6.40
N ASN A 23 5.70 -4.31 -5.32
CA ASN A 23 7.04 -4.46 -4.75
C ASN A 23 7.28 -5.89 -4.23
N THR A 24 6.31 -6.51 -3.58
CA THR A 24 6.42 -7.92 -3.14
C THR A 24 6.64 -8.84 -4.35
N ALA A 25 5.94 -8.62 -5.46
CA ALA A 25 6.16 -9.37 -6.69
C ALA A 25 7.56 -9.13 -7.27
N ALA A 26 8.05 -7.89 -7.29
CA ALA A 26 9.39 -7.55 -7.75
C ALA A 26 10.49 -8.22 -6.89
N VAL A 27 10.38 -8.16 -5.56
CA VAL A 27 11.29 -8.85 -4.63
C VAL A 27 11.24 -10.36 -4.83
N SER A 28 10.05 -10.93 -5.00
CA SER A 28 9.88 -12.39 -5.14
C SER A 28 10.34 -12.94 -6.50
N SER A 29 10.39 -12.09 -7.52
CA SER A 29 10.82 -12.44 -8.89
C SER A 29 12.25 -11.98 -9.19
N TYR A 30 12.95 -11.41 -8.21
CA TYR A 30 14.33 -10.96 -8.41
C TYR A 30 15.27 -12.16 -8.54
N GLU A 31 15.96 -12.25 -9.68
CA GLU A 31 16.83 -13.38 -10.02
C GLU A 31 18.31 -13.15 -9.64
N GLY A 32 18.66 -11.93 -9.20
CA GLY A 32 20.03 -11.56 -8.81
C GLY A 32 20.38 -11.96 -7.37
N SER A 33 21.59 -11.59 -6.95
CA SER A 33 22.03 -11.82 -5.57
C SER A 33 21.37 -10.84 -4.58
N PRO A 34 20.94 -11.28 -3.38
CA PRO A 34 20.44 -10.39 -2.33
C PRO A 34 21.47 -9.36 -1.82
N LEU A 35 22.75 -9.48 -2.22
CA LEU A 35 23.82 -8.55 -1.88
C LEU A 35 24.03 -7.46 -2.94
N GLU A 36 23.32 -7.54 -4.06
CA GLU A 36 23.39 -6.55 -5.12
C GLU A 36 22.65 -5.26 -4.71
N PRO A 37 23.19 -4.07 -5.08
CA PRO A 37 22.56 -2.79 -4.79
C PRO A 37 21.10 -2.68 -5.26
N GLU A 38 20.75 -3.37 -6.34
CA GLU A 38 19.42 -3.42 -6.91
C GLU A 38 18.42 -4.11 -5.96
N PHE A 39 18.83 -5.20 -5.30
CA PHE A 39 18.00 -5.86 -4.30
C PHE A 39 17.83 -4.99 -3.05
N GLU A 40 18.92 -4.37 -2.58
CA GLU A 40 18.86 -3.44 -1.45
C GLU A 40 17.90 -2.28 -1.73
N ALA A 41 17.91 -1.72 -2.94
CA ALA A 41 16.96 -0.69 -3.34
C ALA A 41 15.50 -1.17 -3.34
N LEU A 42 15.23 -2.40 -3.81
CA LEU A 42 13.90 -3.01 -3.73
C LEU A 42 13.44 -3.18 -2.28
N TRP A 43 14.36 -3.56 -1.39
CA TRP A 43 14.07 -3.76 0.02
C TRP A 43 13.82 -2.44 0.75
N GLN A 44 14.65 -1.42 0.53
CA GLN A 44 14.43 -0.08 1.09
C GLN A 44 13.11 0.53 0.61
N ALA A 45 12.79 0.39 -0.68
CA ALA A 45 11.51 0.82 -1.21
C ALA A 45 10.33 0.10 -0.51
N ARG A 46 10.51 -1.17 -0.14
CA ARG A 46 9.48 -1.94 0.58
C ARG A 46 9.20 -1.36 1.95
N ASP A 47 10.21 -0.94 2.69
CA ASP A 47 10.05 -0.33 4.02
C ASP A 47 9.28 0.99 3.94
N ASP A 48 9.59 1.84 2.95
CA ASP A 48 8.86 3.08 2.71
C ASP A 48 7.39 2.82 2.34
N ILE A 49 7.15 1.85 1.46
CA ILE A 49 5.79 1.45 1.07
C ILE A 49 5.03 0.88 2.27
N PHE A 50 5.69 0.05 3.11
CA PHE A 50 5.08 -0.50 4.32
C PHE A 50 4.66 0.61 5.28
N ASN A 51 5.54 1.58 5.54
CA ASN A 51 5.23 2.72 6.41
C ASN A 51 4.06 3.53 5.87
N ARG A 52 4.02 3.78 4.55
CA ARG A 52 2.91 4.49 3.90
C ARG A 52 1.60 3.71 4.02
N TRP A 53 1.62 2.41 3.72
CA TRP A 53 0.45 1.54 3.84
C TRP A 53 -0.06 1.46 5.28
N HIS A 54 0.84 1.30 6.25
CA HIS A 54 0.50 1.24 7.68
C HIS A 54 -0.18 2.54 8.14
N ASN A 55 0.41 3.70 7.81
CA ASN A 55 -0.17 5.00 8.14
C ASN A 55 -1.52 5.25 7.46
N ALA A 56 -1.68 4.79 6.21
CA ALA A 56 -2.95 4.87 5.50
C ALA A 56 -4.01 3.98 6.16
N ALA A 57 -3.64 2.77 6.59
CA ALA A 57 -4.52 1.85 7.31
C ALA A 57 -4.99 2.42 8.66
N GLU A 58 -4.08 3.01 9.43
CA GLU A 58 -4.40 3.70 10.69
C GLU A 58 -5.38 4.85 10.49
N THR A 59 -5.25 5.60 9.39
CA THR A 59 -6.17 6.68 9.06
C THR A 59 -7.53 6.14 8.60
N LEU A 60 -7.54 5.09 7.78
CA LEU A 60 -8.75 4.44 7.29
C LEU A 60 -9.62 3.89 8.42
N ARG A 61 -9.01 3.28 9.46
CA ARG A 61 -9.72 2.75 10.64
C ARG A 61 -10.49 3.80 11.43
N LYS A 62 -10.18 5.08 11.24
CA LYS A 62 -10.88 6.20 11.89
C LYS A 62 -12.12 6.65 11.11
N LEU A 63 -12.34 6.12 9.90
CA LEU A 63 -13.50 6.44 9.09
C LEU A 63 -14.75 5.66 9.54
N PRO A 64 -15.96 6.16 9.20
CA PRO A 64 -17.17 5.37 9.33
C PRO A 64 -17.08 4.02 8.58
N PRO A 65 -17.74 2.96 9.07
CA PRO A 65 -17.60 1.60 8.55
C PRO A 65 -17.91 1.43 7.06
N GLU A 66 -18.82 2.23 6.50
CA GLU A 66 -19.18 2.19 5.08
C GLU A 66 -17.98 2.50 4.16
N TYR A 67 -17.05 3.35 4.61
CA TYR A 67 -15.84 3.69 3.85
C TYR A 67 -14.76 2.61 3.96
N MET A 68 -14.75 1.85 5.07
CA MET A 68 -13.90 0.65 5.19
C MET A 68 -14.36 -0.42 4.20
N ALA A 69 -15.67 -0.64 4.06
CA ALA A 69 -16.21 -1.59 3.08
C ALA A 69 -15.88 -1.18 1.64
N GLN A 70 -15.92 0.12 1.33
CA GLN A 70 -15.47 0.63 0.03
C GLN A 70 -13.98 0.35 -0.21
N ALA A 71 -13.11 0.61 0.78
CA ALA A 71 -11.69 0.31 0.65
C ALA A 71 -11.42 -1.18 0.41
N VAL A 72 -12.12 -2.08 1.11
CA VAL A 72 -12.03 -3.54 0.87
C VAL A 72 -12.42 -3.89 -0.57
N ALA A 73 -13.54 -3.36 -1.05
CA ALA A 73 -14.01 -3.62 -2.42
C ALA A 73 -13.03 -3.12 -3.49
N GLU A 74 -12.30 -2.03 -3.25
CA GLU A 74 -11.24 -1.57 -4.16
C GLU A 74 -9.98 -2.44 -4.08
N ILE A 75 -9.60 -2.91 -2.89
CA ILE A 75 -8.47 -3.85 -2.72
C ILE A 75 -8.72 -5.18 -3.45
N GLU A 76 -9.95 -5.68 -3.46
CA GLU A 76 -10.32 -6.92 -4.16
C GLU A 76 -10.14 -6.86 -5.69
N LYS A 77 -10.03 -5.64 -6.26
CA LYS A 77 -9.80 -5.44 -7.70
C LYS A 77 -8.31 -5.43 -8.08
N ILE A 78 -7.41 -5.41 -7.09
CA ILE A 78 -5.95 -5.50 -7.29
C ILE A 78 -5.58 -6.98 -7.47
#